data_AF-A0ABD5N4C5-F1
#
_entry.id   AF-A0ABD5N4C5-F1
#
_cell.length_a   1.000
_cell.length_b   1.000
_cell.length_c   1.000
_cell.angle_alpha   90.00
_cell.angle_beta   90.00
_cell.angle_gamma   90.00
#
_symmetry.space_group_name_H-M   'P 1'
#
loop_
_entity.id
_entity.type
_entity.pdbx_description
1 polymer ?
#
loop_
_entity_poly.entity_id
_entity_poly.type
_entity_poly.pdbx_seq_one_letter_code
_entity_poly.pdbx_strand_id
1 'polypeptide(L)'
;MSAEKEVVNLWLNDRGFFTVSNIKVSGNKNIGILALKFKEGKIDKVRHVEVRCSITGSSDSQLMKDLKEFVNYRFLHEDVGKILRKKVGVVPKNLERVLVIGSLTKTKMDELKEDLKKREIKVFEFEDVLIDVLRNLDTQYYKNDVIRTLQLFKFLYLANPSKLANSLSSGNYILNLSKRQKFLKELLSEEDMKKGLRKSSEEDIMSILKHTSLKDPEKLAKVVESQLLNRRTRKPFLDALNKRRKVREVIKGDIKEEKLSRFF
;
A
#
# COMPACT_ATOMS: atom_id res chain seq x y z
N MET A 1 23.05 12.50 -2.36
CA MET A 1 22.45 11.18 -2.68
C MET A 1 20.96 11.41 -2.92
N SER A 2 20.27 10.64 -3.78
CA SER A 2 18.84 10.88 -4.05
C SER A 2 17.96 10.28 -2.96
N ALA A 3 16.73 10.78 -2.81
CA ALA A 3 15.82 10.37 -1.73
C ALA A 3 15.52 8.87 -1.77
N GLU A 4 15.30 8.31 -2.96
CA GLU A 4 14.98 6.90 -3.15
C GLU A 4 16.15 6.00 -2.74
N LYS A 5 17.39 6.45 -3.00
CA LYS A 5 18.59 5.74 -2.52
C LYS A 5 18.71 5.79 -1.00
N GLU A 6 18.31 6.89 -0.35
CA GLU A 6 18.33 6.99 1.12
C GLU A 6 17.32 6.02 1.75
N VAL A 7 16.12 5.90 1.16
CA VAL A 7 15.12 4.89 1.57
C VAL A 7 15.67 3.48 1.41
N VAL A 8 16.27 3.17 0.26
CA VAL A 8 16.85 1.84 0.00
C VAL A 8 18.06 1.58 0.92
N ASN A 9 18.86 2.59 1.26
CA ASN A 9 19.95 2.44 2.23
C ASN A 9 19.41 2.08 3.61
N LEU A 10 18.38 2.77 4.11
CA LEU A 10 17.76 2.41 5.38
C LEU A 10 17.21 0.97 5.35
N TRP A 11 16.50 0.62 4.27
CA TRP A 11 15.97 -0.73 4.06
C TRP A 11 17.03 -1.84 4.10
N LEU A 12 18.23 -1.56 3.56
CA LEU A 12 19.39 -2.46 3.59
C LEU A 12 20.03 -2.50 4.99
N ASN A 13 20.16 -1.34 5.64
CA ASN A 13 20.72 -1.23 6.99
C ASN A 13 19.89 -2.01 8.01
N ASP A 14 18.56 -1.91 7.94
CA ASP A 14 17.64 -2.68 8.80
C ASP A 14 17.80 -4.21 8.64
N ARG A 15 18.38 -4.65 7.51
CA ARG A 15 18.70 -6.06 7.23
C ARG A 15 20.14 -6.45 7.60
N GLY A 16 20.85 -5.56 8.28
CA GLY A 16 22.22 -5.74 8.73
C GLY A 16 23.26 -5.62 7.62
N PHE A 17 22.95 -4.90 6.53
CA PHE A 17 23.97 -4.51 5.56
C PHE A 17 24.61 -3.19 5.96
N PHE A 18 25.91 -3.06 5.72
CA PHE A 18 26.61 -1.80 5.67
C PHE A 18 26.61 -1.29 4.23
N THR A 19 26.22 -0.03 4.00
CA THR A 19 26.08 0.52 2.64
C THR A 19 27.11 1.59 2.32
N VAL A 20 27.64 1.57 1.10
CA VAL A 20 28.45 2.64 0.50
C VAL A 20 27.82 3.05 -0.82
N SER A 21 27.55 4.33 -1.01
CA SER A 21 26.81 4.82 -2.19
C SER A 21 27.70 5.64 -3.14
N ASN A 22 27.29 5.73 -4.40
CA ASN A 22 27.91 6.54 -5.45
C ASN A 22 29.42 6.24 -5.66
N ILE A 23 29.81 4.97 -5.66
CA ILE A 23 31.19 4.56 -5.86
C ILE A 23 31.59 4.84 -7.31
N LYS A 24 32.54 5.75 -7.52
CA LYS A 24 33.03 6.11 -8.86
C LYS A 24 33.64 4.90 -9.58
N VAL A 25 33.26 4.70 -10.84
CA VAL A 25 33.74 3.61 -11.69
C VAL A 25 34.72 4.13 -12.73
N SER A 26 34.21 4.83 -13.76
CA SER A 26 34.99 5.45 -14.83
C SER A 26 34.20 6.63 -15.42
N GLY A 27 34.89 7.72 -15.79
CA GLY A 27 34.24 8.96 -16.25
C GLY A 27 33.15 9.45 -15.28
N ASN A 28 31.93 9.65 -15.81
CA ASN A 28 30.73 10.04 -15.04
C ASN A 28 29.92 8.85 -14.51
N LYS A 29 30.43 7.61 -14.64
CA LYS A 29 29.76 6.40 -14.16
C LYS A 29 30.05 6.16 -12.69
N ASN A 30 29.04 5.73 -11.96
CA ASN A 30 29.16 5.28 -10.58
C ASN A 30 28.34 4.00 -10.35
N ILE A 31 28.63 3.29 -9.27
CA ILE A 31 27.74 2.27 -8.71
C ILE A 31 26.78 2.98 -7.77
N GLY A 32 25.49 2.63 -7.86
CA GLY A 32 24.42 3.22 -7.06
C GLY A 32 24.67 3.04 -5.56
N ILE A 33 24.52 1.81 -5.09
CA ILE A 33 24.76 1.40 -3.70
C ILE A 33 25.50 0.05 -3.72
N LEU A 34 26.55 -0.06 -2.91
CA LEU A 34 27.21 -1.30 -2.57
C LEU A 34 26.85 -1.65 -1.13
N ALA A 35 26.17 -2.76 -0.91
CA ALA A 35 25.76 -3.24 0.40
C ALA A 35 26.59 -4.47 0.78
N LEU A 36 27.21 -4.44 1.96
CA LEU A 36 28.08 -5.50 2.47
C LEU A 36 27.50 -6.04 3.77
N LYS A 37 27.33 -7.36 3.88
CA LYS A 37 26.95 -8.01 5.13
C LYS A 37 28.12 -8.83 5.64
N PHE A 38 28.43 -8.67 6.93
CA PHE A 38 29.55 -9.32 7.57
C PHE A 38 29.08 -10.46 8.46
N LYS A 39 29.86 -11.54 8.50
CA LYS A 39 29.73 -12.66 9.43
C LYS A 39 31.12 -12.97 9.97
N GLU A 40 31.28 -12.95 11.29
CA GLU A 40 32.56 -13.24 11.96
C GLU A 40 33.74 -12.39 11.41
N GLY A 41 33.50 -11.10 11.19
CA GLY A 41 34.51 -10.15 10.69
C GLY A 41 34.86 -10.30 9.20
N LYS A 42 34.26 -11.25 8.48
CA LYS A 42 34.44 -11.46 7.04
C LYS A 42 33.20 -11.05 6.25
N ILE A 43 33.40 -10.64 4.99
CA ILE A 43 32.30 -10.33 4.09
C ILE A 43 31.59 -11.64 3.70
N ASP A 44 30.32 -11.77 4.10
CA ASP A 44 29.45 -12.92 3.83
C ASP A 44 28.62 -12.71 2.56
N LYS A 45 28.04 -11.52 2.41
CA LYS A 45 27.20 -11.15 1.25
C LYS A 45 27.54 -9.78 0.72
N VAL A 46 27.46 -9.65 -0.59
CA VAL A 46 27.65 -8.38 -1.30
C VAL A 46 26.48 -8.17 -2.23
N ARG A 47 25.89 -6.98 -2.16
CA ARG A 47 24.85 -6.53 -3.07
C ARG A 47 25.31 -5.31 -3.83
N HIS A 48 25.25 -5.39 -5.14
CA HIS A 48 25.26 -4.21 -6.00
C HIS A 48 23.80 -3.83 -6.26
N VAL A 49 23.40 -2.67 -5.74
CA VAL A 49 22.03 -2.17 -5.85
C VAL A 49 21.99 -0.92 -6.72
N GLU A 50 21.11 -0.93 -7.71
CA GLU A 50 20.74 0.26 -8.49
C GLU A 50 19.28 0.60 -8.24
N VAL A 51 19.00 1.90 -8.14
CA VAL A 51 17.66 2.42 -7.85
C VAL A 51 17.23 3.29 -9.01
N ARG A 52 16.06 3.01 -9.59
CA ARG A 52 15.46 3.78 -10.68
C ARG A 52 13.95 3.92 -10.45
N CYS A 53 13.57 5.01 -9.82
CA CYS A 53 12.17 5.38 -9.64
C CYS A 53 11.83 6.49 -10.62
N SER A 54 10.87 6.26 -11.52
CA SER A 54 10.30 7.32 -12.35
C SER A 54 8.96 7.72 -11.77
N ILE A 55 8.77 9.01 -11.54
CA ILE A 55 7.47 9.58 -11.10
C ILE A 55 6.63 9.97 -12.32
N THR A 56 7.27 10.17 -13.48
CA THR A 56 6.62 10.49 -14.75
C THR A 56 6.42 9.22 -15.59
N GLY A 57 5.23 9.07 -16.15
CA GLY A 57 4.90 7.97 -17.07
C GLY A 57 5.45 8.28 -18.46
N SER A 58 6.64 7.76 -18.78
CA SER A 58 7.06 7.62 -20.18
C SER A 58 6.21 6.55 -20.86
N SER A 59 6.17 6.58 -22.19
CA SER A 59 5.50 5.51 -22.93
C SER A 59 6.14 4.18 -22.57
N ASP A 60 5.25 3.23 -22.41
CA ASP A 60 5.45 2.02 -21.64
C ASP A 60 6.44 1.06 -22.36
N SER A 61 6.68 1.26 -23.66
CA SER A 61 7.67 0.57 -24.49
C SER A 61 9.05 1.24 -24.46
N GLN A 62 9.11 2.57 -24.49
CA GLN A 62 10.36 3.33 -24.39
C GLN A 62 11.01 3.09 -23.03
N LEU A 63 10.19 3.05 -21.97
CA LEU A 63 10.64 2.75 -20.62
C LEU A 63 11.39 1.42 -20.53
N MET A 64 10.88 0.36 -21.19
CA MET A 64 11.51 -0.96 -21.18
C MET A 64 12.85 -0.98 -21.92
N LYS A 65 12.94 -0.26 -23.05
CA LYS A 65 14.20 -0.09 -23.78
C LYS A 65 15.24 0.63 -22.92
N ASP A 66 14.86 1.77 -22.35
CA ASP A 66 15.72 2.59 -21.48
C ASP A 66 16.18 1.83 -20.22
N LEU A 67 15.35 0.91 -19.73
CA LEU A 67 15.69 0.04 -18.61
C LEU A 67 16.70 -1.02 -18.97
N LYS A 68 16.55 -1.67 -20.13
CA LYS A 68 17.53 -2.65 -20.61
C LYS A 68 18.89 -1.99 -20.85
N GLU A 69 18.91 -0.81 -21.47
CA GLU A 69 20.13 -0.03 -21.66
C GLU A 69 20.78 0.37 -20.32
N PHE A 70 19.97 0.85 -19.38
CA PHE A 70 20.43 1.17 -18.03
C PHE A 70 21.01 -0.03 -17.31
N VAL A 71 20.35 -1.19 -17.35
CA VAL A 71 20.83 -2.42 -16.70
C VAL A 71 22.19 -2.81 -17.28
N ASN A 72 22.31 -2.83 -18.61
CA ASN A 72 23.58 -3.14 -19.27
C ASN A 72 24.68 -2.16 -18.84
N TYR A 73 24.38 -0.86 -18.86
CA TYR A 73 25.33 0.20 -18.52
C TYR A 73 25.77 0.18 -17.05
N ARG A 74 24.85 -0.14 -16.12
CA ARG A 74 25.08 -0.06 -14.68
C ARG A 74 25.60 -1.36 -14.09
N PHE A 75 25.12 -2.52 -14.53
CA PHE A 75 25.46 -3.82 -13.93
C PHE A 75 26.47 -4.64 -14.72
N LEU A 76 26.40 -4.59 -16.05
CA LEU A 76 27.09 -5.55 -16.92
C LEU A 76 28.34 -4.96 -17.59
N HIS A 77 28.59 -3.66 -17.41
CA HIS A 77 29.79 -3.02 -17.93
C HIS A 77 31.06 -3.55 -17.26
N GLU A 78 32.09 -3.85 -18.04
CA GLU A 78 33.33 -4.50 -17.56
C GLU A 78 34.01 -3.75 -16.40
N ASP A 79 34.07 -2.43 -16.45
CA ASP A 79 34.66 -1.59 -15.40
C ASP A 79 33.97 -1.72 -14.04
N VAL A 80 32.66 -1.98 -14.02
CA VAL A 80 31.89 -2.14 -12.78
C VAL A 80 32.42 -3.36 -12.04
N GLY A 81 32.60 -4.47 -12.75
CA GLY A 81 33.21 -5.68 -12.21
C GLY A 81 34.61 -5.41 -11.65
N LYS A 82 35.47 -4.69 -12.40
CA LYS A 82 36.84 -4.34 -11.97
C LYS A 82 36.85 -3.51 -10.69
N ILE A 83 36.02 -2.47 -10.62
CA ILE A 83 35.93 -1.57 -9.46
C ILE A 83 35.36 -2.29 -8.22
N LEU A 84 34.37 -3.15 -8.41
CA LEU A 84 33.82 -3.96 -7.32
C LEU A 84 34.89 -4.88 -6.72
N ARG A 85 35.71 -5.57 -7.53
CA ARG A 85 36.84 -6.35 -6.99
C ARG A 85 37.82 -5.44 -6.26
N LYS A 86 38.18 -4.30 -6.85
CA LYS A 86 39.13 -3.38 -6.22
C LYS A 86 38.66 -2.90 -4.85
N LYS A 87 37.36 -2.63 -4.68
CA LYS A 87 36.79 -2.11 -3.42
C LYS A 87 36.51 -3.18 -2.38
N VAL A 88 36.08 -4.36 -2.81
CA VAL A 88 35.72 -5.49 -1.92
C VAL A 88 36.93 -6.42 -1.67
N GLY A 89 37.96 -6.32 -2.50
CA GLY A 89 39.13 -7.22 -2.53
C GLY A 89 38.83 -8.46 -3.35
N VAL A 90 38.46 -9.54 -2.69
CA VAL A 90 38.04 -10.78 -3.35
C VAL A 90 36.60 -10.60 -3.81
N VAL A 91 36.33 -10.68 -5.12
CA VAL A 91 34.93 -10.74 -5.59
C VAL A 91 34.31 -11.97 -4.96
N PRO A 92 33.34 -11.82 -4.05
CA PRO A 92 32.70 -12.98 -3.48
C PRO A 92 32.00 -13.70 -4.63
N LYS A 93 32.02 -15.04 -4.62
CA LYS A 93 31.14 -15.87 -5.47
C LYS A 93 29.65 -15.49 -5.32
N ASN A 94 29.31 -14.71 -4.28
CA ASN A 94 27.97 -14.33 -3.84
C ASN A 94 27.61 -12.86 -4.16
N LEU A 95 28.12 -12.27 -5.25
CA LEU A 95 27.67 -10.93 -5.66
C LEU A 95 26.22 -10.99 -6.15
N GLU A 96 25.30 -10.47 -5.35
CA GLU A 96 23.90 -10.31 -5.76
C GLU A 96 23.70 -8.96 -6.45
N ARG A 97 23.09 -8.96 -7.63
CA ARG A 97 22.67 -7.73 -8.32
C ARG A 97 21.20 -7.48 -8.02
N VAL A 98 20.89 -6.26 -7.62
CA VAL A 98 19.53 -5.87 -7.22
C VAL A 98 19.14 -4.58 -7.92
N LEU A 99 18.03 -4.61 -8.65
CA LEU A 99 17.39 -3.44 -9.22
C LEU A 99 16.16 -3.10 -8.37
N VAL A 100 16.10 -1.88 -7.85
CA VAL A 100 14.90 -1.32 -7.24
C VAL A 100 14.26 -0.36 -8.24
N ILE A 101 13.01 -0.57 -8.59
CA ILE A 101 12.31 0.17 -9.63
C ILE A 101 10.96 0.70 -9.12
N GLY A 102 10.52 1.87 -9.59
CA GLY A 102 9.16 2.34 -9.33
C GLY A 102 8.07 1.51 -10.04
N SER A 103 6.80 1.85 -9.77
CA SER A 103 5.64 1.13 -10.30
C SER A 103 5.67 0.94 -11.81
N LEU A 104 5.42 -0.31 -12.23
CA LEU A 104 5.05 -0.68 -13.59
C LEU A 104 3.68 -1.38 -13.57
N THR A 105 3.07 -1.54 -14.74
CA THR A 105 1.93 -2.45 -14.87
C THR A 105 2.37 -3.87 -14.51
N LYS A 106 1.47 -4.65 -13.89
CA LYS A 106 1.78 -6.00 -13.39
C LYS A 106 2.41 -6.89 -14.47
N THR A 107 1.81 -6.91 -15.66
CA THR A 107 2.31 -7.69 -16.81
C THR A 107 3.75 -7.34 -17.17
N LYS A 108 4.11 -6.06 -17.15
CA LYS A 108 5.48 -5.61 -17.49
C LYS A 108 6.47 -5.85 -16.38
N MET A 109 6.01 -5.70 -15.13
CA MET A 109 6.82 -6.07 -13.98
C MET A 109 7.17 -7.56 -14.03
N ASP A 110 6.22 -8.41 -14.38
CA ASP A 110 6.45 -9.86 -14.51
C ASP A 110 7.42 -10.16 -15.67
N GLU A 111 7.23 -9.56 -16.85
CA GLU A 111 8.15 -9.67 -17.99
C GLU A 111 9.58 -9.23 -17.62
N LEU A 112 9.71 -8.09 -16.93
CA LEU A 112 10.99 -7.55 -16.50
C LEU A 112 11.68 -8.48 -15.48
N LYS A 113 10.91 -8.98 -14.49
CA LYS A 113 11.41 -9.94 -13.49
C LYS A 113 11.92 -11.20 -14.17
N GLU A 114 11.24 -11.73 -15.18
CA GLU A 114 11.68 -12.90 -15.93
C GLU A 114 12.95 -12.66 -16.75
N ASP A 115 13.03 -11.55 -17.52
CA ASP A 115 14.23 -11.21 -18.31
C ASP A 115 15.46 -10.99 -17.41
N LEU A 116 15.29 -10.26 -16.31
CA LEU A 116 16.40 -9.93 -15.41
C LEU A 116 16.82 -11.10 -14.51
N LYS A 117 15.90 -12.02 -14.19
CA LYS A 117 16.24 -13.27 -13.49
C LYS A 117 17.22 -14.13 -14.29
N LYS A 118 17.10 -14.18 -15.62
CA LYS A 118 18.05 -14.89 -16.51
C LYS A 118 19.47 -14.30 -16.45
N ARG A 119 19.60 -13.05 -16.00
CA ARG A 119 20.87 -12.33 -15.83
C ARG A 119 21.34 -12.26 -14.38
N GLU A 120 20.72 -13.04 -13.50
CA GLU A 120 21.00 -13.07 -12.05
C GLU A 120 20.77 -11.71 -11.36
N ILE A 121 19.83 -10.91 -11.87
CA ILE A 121 19.43 -9.62 -11.28
C ILE A 121 18.07 -9.78 -10.62
N LYS A 122 18.01 -9.52 -9.31
CA LYS A 122 16.77 -9.49 -8.53
C LYS A 122 16.10 -8.13 -8.69
N VAL A 123 14.79 -8.12 -8.86
CA VAL A 123 14.01 -6.88 -9.01
C VAL A 123 13.08 -6.71 -7.81
N PHE A 124 13.08 -5.53 -7.22
CA PHE A 124 12.15 -5.12 -6.17
C PHE A 124 11.39 -3.87 -6.59
N GLU A 125 10.11 -3.83 -6.22
CA GLU A 125 9.26 -2.65 -6.40
C GLU A 125 9.58 -1.65 -5.28
N PHE A 126 9.75 -0.39 -5.64
CA PHE A 126 10.10 0.65 -4.68
C PHE A 126 8.98 0.87 -3.68
N GLU A 127 7.72 0.68 -4.08
CA GLU A 127 6.54 0.74 -3.24
C GLU A 127 6.61 -0.31 -2.11
N ASP A 128 7.05 -1.53 -2.42
CA ASP A 128 7.22 -2.60 -1.42
C ASP A 128 8.35 -2.26 -0.45
N VAL A 129 9.47 -1.74 -0.96
CA VAL A 129 10.60 -1.27 -0.15
C VAL A 129 10.15 -0.14 0.78
N LEU A 130 9.40 0.83 0.26
CA LEU A 130 8.90 1.98 1.01
C LEU A 130 7.92 1.56 2.09
N ILE A 131 6.99 0.64 1.80
CA ILE A 131 6.05 0.09 2.79
C ILE A 131 6.81 -0.61 3.91
N ASP A 132 7.82 -1.42 3.58
CA ASP A 132 8.61 -2.12 4.58
C ASP A 132 9.41 -1.16 5.46
N VAL A 133 10.04 -0.14 4.87
CA VAL A 133 10.69 0.94 5.62
C VAL A 133 9.68 1.64 6.54
N LEU A 134 8.52 2.04 6.02
CA LEU A 134 7.48 2.70 6.82
C LEU A 134 6.99 1.82 7.96
N ARG A 135 6.89 0.49 7.80
CA ARG A 135 6.51 -0.42 8.88
C ARG A 135 7.53 -0.41 10.02
N ASN A 136 8.82 -0.52 9.67
CA ASN A 136 9.91 -0.65 10.64
C ASN A 136 10.40 0.69 11.22
N LEU A 137 10.02 1.82 10.60
CA LEU A 137 10.43 3.14 11.04
C LEU A 137 9.93 3.45 12.46
N ASP A 138 10.83 3.73 13.39
CA ASP A 138 10.53 4.04 14.79
C ASP A 138 10.46 5.56 15.05
N THR A 139 10.36 5.97 16.32
CA THR A 139 10.29 7.37 16.74
C THR A 139 11.64 7.98 17.15
N GLN A 140 12.75 7.27 16.95
CA GLN A 140 14.07 7.79 17.32
C GLN A 140 14.44 9.00 16.45
N TYR A 141 15.39 9.81 16.90
CA TYR A 141 15.82 10.95 16.08
C TYR A 141 16.73 10.50 14.93
N TYR A 142 16.26 10.65 13.69
CA TYR A 142 17.10 10.50 12.50
C TYR A 142 17.57 11.87 12.01
N LYS A 143 18.89 12.05 11.91
CA LYS A 143 19.50 13.26 11.31
C LYS A 143 19.26 13.34 9.80
N ASN A 144 18.98 12.22 9.14
CA ASN A 144 18.73 12.18 7.71
C ASN A 144 17.34 12.76 7.40
N ASP A 145 17.30 13.87 6.65
CA ASP A 145 16.05 14.59 6.35
C ASP A 145 15.03 13.77 5.58
N VAL A 146 15.47 12.84 4.72
CA VAL A 146 14.58 11.94 3.97
C VAL A 146 13.87 11.00 4.95
N ILE A 147 14.63 10.36 5.84
CA ILE A 147 14.07 9.46 6.84
C ILE A 147 13.21 10.21 7.84
N ARG A 148 13.65 11.40 8.27
CA ARG A 148 12.87 12.27 9.15
C ARG A 148 11.55 12.68 8.51
N THR A 149 11.54 12.97 7.22
CA THR A 149 10.30 13.27 6.47
C THR A 149 9.36 12.06 6.46
N LEU A 150 9.88 10.85 6.24
CA LEU A 150 9.07 9.63 6.33
C LEU A 150 8.51 9.40 7.74
N GLN A 151 9.26 9.75 8.80
CA GLN A 151 8.75 9.66 10.17
C GLN A 151 7.59 10.63 10.40
N LEU A 152 7.73 11.89 9.97
CA LEU A 152 6.67 12.88 10.09
C LEU A 152 5.43 12.43 9.31
N PHE A 153 5.61 11.89 8.11
CA PHE A 153 4.52 11.33 7.33
C PHE A 153 3.82 10.17 8.06
N LYS A 154 4.57 9.19 8.58
CA LYS A 154 4.01 8.05 9.32
C LYS A 154 3.28 8.48 10.59
N PHE A 155 3.97 9.18 11.48
CA PHE A 155 3.50 9.40 12.85
C PHE A 155 2.64 10.65 13.03
N LEU A 156 2.66 11.62 12.10
CA LEU A 156 1.78 12.79 12.18
C LEU A 156 0.64 12.73 11.17
N TYR A 157 0.91 12.29 9.94
CA TYR A 157 -0.08 12.31 8.88
C TYR A 157 -0.90 11.02 8.82
N LEU A 158 -0.25 9.86 8.62
CA LEU A 158 -0.95 8.57 8.53
C LEU A 158 -1.61 8.17 9.85
N ALA A 159 -1.04 8.57 10.98
CA ALA A 159 -1.61 8.34 12.30
C ALA A 159 -2.85 9.21 12.61
N ASN A 160 -3.22 10.16 11.75
CA ASN A 160 -4.40 11.02 11.92
C ASN A 160 -5.51 10.63 10.91
N PRO A 161 -6.51 9.83 11.32
CA PRO A 161 -7.54 9.31 10.41
C PRO A 161 -8.34 10.40 9.71
N SER A 162 -8.68 11.48 10.42
CA SER A 162 -9.49 12.57 9.86
C SER A 162 -8.75 13.34 8.77
N LYS A 163 -7.47 13.66 8.99
CA LYS A 163 -6.64 14.33 7.97
C LYS A 163 -6.43 13.44 6.75
N LEU A 164 -6.16 12.16 6.98
CA LEU A 164 -6.02 11.19 5.90
C LEU A 164 -7.32 11.08 5.09
N ALA A 165 -8.47 10.89 5.74
CA ALA A 165 -9.77 10.82 5.09
C ALA A 165 -10.07 12.07 4.26
N ASN A 166 -9.80 13.26 4.82
CA ASN A 166 -9.98 14.53 4.11
C ASN A 166 -9.12 14.63 2.85
N SER A 167 -7.87 14.16 2.90
CA SER A 167 -6.99 14.17 1.72
C SER A 167 -7.43 13.19 0.61
N LEU A 168 -8.11 12.12 1.01
CA LEU A 168 -8.68 11.14 0.09
C LEU A 168 -10.05 11.58 -0.45
N SER A 169 -10.74 12.52 0.21
CA SER A 169 -12.11 12.92 -0.13
C SER A 169 -12.24 14.30 -0.77
N SER A 170 -11.31 15.22 -0.54
CA SER A 170 -11.39 16.64 -0.96
C SER A 170 -10.98 16.90 -2.42
N GLY A 171 -11.50 18.00 -2.99
CA GLY A 171 -11.46 18.33 -4.43
C GLY A 171 -10.09 18.43 -5.12
N ASN A 172 -8.99 18.50 -4.37
CA ASN A 172 -7.61 18.45 -4.88
C ASN A 172 -7.02 17.06 -4.65
N TYR A 173 -7.53 16.08 -5.39
CA TYR A 173 -7.41 14.67 -5.05
C TYR A 173 -5.98 14.09 -5.15
N ILE A 174 -5.50 13.46 -4.08
CA ILE A 174 -4.39 12.48 -4.14
C ILE A 174 -4.81 11.26 -4.98
N LEU A 175 -6.07 10.83 -4.84
CA LEU A 175 -6.65 9.71 -5.59
C LEU A 175 -7.86 10.17 -6.42
N ASN A 176 -7.80 9.97 -7.74
CA ASN A 176 -8.98 10.19 -8.59
C ASN A 176 -10.14 9.24 -8.22
N LEU A 177 -11.35 9.51 -8.73
CA LEU A 177 -12.56 8.75 -8.36
C LEU A 177 -12.41 7.22 -8.54
N SER A 178 -11.83 6.78 -9.65
CA SER A 178 -11.60 5.34 -9.92
C SER A 178 -10.62 4.73 -8.91
N LYS A 179 -9.51 5.41 -8.63
CA LYS A 179 -8.53 4.97 -7.61
C LYS A 179 -9.12 4.97 -6.19
N ARG A 180 -10.02 5.91 -5.86
CA ARG A 180 -10.75 5.93 -4.58
C ARG A 180 -11.65 4.71 -4.43
N GLN A 181 -12.42 4.36 -5.45
CA GLN A 181 -13.25 3.16 -5.44
C GLN A 181 -12.41 1.89 -5.28
N LYS A 182 -11.30 1.79 -6.01
CA LYS A 182 -10.37 0.66 -5.90
C LYS A 182 -9.76 0.58 -4.48
N PHE A 183 -9.29 1.70 -3.95
CA PHE A 183 -8.76 1.80 -2.59
C PHE A 183 -9.78 1.31 -1.54
N LEU A 184 -11.02 1.81 -1.59
CA LEU A 184 -12.07 1.39 -0.66
C LEU A 184 -12.38 -0.10 -0.79
N LYS A 185 -12.40 -0.65 -2.01
CA LYS A 185 -12.61 -2.08 -2.24
C LYS A 185 -11.50 -2.93 -1.64
N GLU A 186 -10.24 -2.53 -1.84
CA GLU A 186 -9.08 -3.23 -1.26
C GLU A 186 -9.10 -3.13 0.27
N LEU A 187 -9.34 -1.94 0.82
CA LEU A 187 -9.43 -1.74 2.27
C LEU A 187 -10.52 -2.60 2.93
N LEU A 188 -11.71 -2.67 2.32
CA LEU A 188 -12.83 -3.46 2.82
C LEU A 188 -12.70 -4.96 2.50
N SER A 189 -11.75 -5.38 1.68
CA SER A 189 -11.48 -6.80 1.45
C SER A 189 -10.75 -7.46 2.61
N GLU A 190 -9.98 -6.67 3.38
CA GLU A 190 -9.23 -7.12 4.54
C GLU A 190 -10.15 -7.47 5.72
N GLU A 191 -10.04 -8.70 6.24
CA GLU A 191 -10.93 -9.21 7.30
C GLU A 191 -10.86 -8.37 8.59
N ASP A 192 -9.68 -7.89 8.96
CA ASP A 192 -9.53 -7.07 10.17
C ASP A 192 -10.20 -5.69 10.04
N MET A 193 -10.24 -5.13 8.83
CA MET A 193 -11.00 -3.90 8.56
C MET A 193 -12.51 -4.15 8.69
N LYS A 194 -13.01 -5.29 8.19
CA LYS A 194 -14.41 -5.70 8.37
C LYS A 194 -14.75 -5.89 9.86
N LYS A 195 -13.84 -6.47 10.66
CA LYS A 195 -14.03 -6.60 12.11
C LYS A 195 -14.05 -5.23 12.81
N GLY A 196 -13.24 -4.27 12.35
CA GLY A 196 -13.27 -2.89 12.82
C GLY A 196 -14.64 -2.24 12.64
N LEU A 197 -15.29 -2.47 11.50
CA LEU A 197 -16.66 -1.99 11.23
C LEU A 197 -17.73 -2.68 12.10
N ARG A 198 -17.47 -3.84 12.68
CA ARG A 198 -18.41 -4.42 13.67
C ARG A 198 -18.45 -3.60 14.96
N LYS A 199 -17.39 -2.84 15.24
CA LYS A 199 -17.27 -1.97 16.42
C LYS A 199 -17.67 -0.52 16.12
N SER A 200 -17.88 -0.14 14.86
CA SER A 200 -18.41 1.18 14.52
C SER A 200 -19.87 1.31 14.92
N SER A 201 -20.31 2.55 15.11
CA SER A 201 -21.70 2.82 15.48
C SER A 201 -22.66 2.33 14.39
N GLU A 202 -23.82 1.80 14.76
CA GLU A 202 -24.86 1.43 13.79
C GLU A 202 -25.27 2.62 12.91
N GLU A 203 -25.08 3.85 13.41
CA GLU A 203 -25.33 5.11 12.72
C GLU A 203 -24.45 5.29 11.47
N ASP A 204 -23.17 4.91 11.54
CA ASP A 204 -22.24 4.98 10.42
C ASP A 204 -22.66 4.03 9.29
N ILE A 205 -23.04 2.80 9.66
CA ILE A 205 -23.52 1.79 8.71
C ILE A 205 -24.83 2.26 8.06
N MET A 206 -25.75 2.81 8.85
CA MET A 206 -27.00 3.38 8.33
C MET A 206 -26.73 4.53 7.36
N SER A 207 -25.78 5.42 7.66
CA SER A 207 -25.37 6.50 6.77
C SER A 207 -24.87 5.97 5.43
N ILE A 208 -24.01 4.95 5.45
CA ILE A 208 -23.52 4.29 4.22
C ILE A 208 -24.70 3.72 3.42
N LEU A 209 -25.60 2.95 4.07
CA LEU A 209 -26.73 2.33 3.38
C LEU A 209 -27.63 3.35 2.67
N LYS A 210 -27.89 4.51 3.30
CA LYS A 210 -28.69 5.61 2.70
C LYS A 210 -28.11 6.13 1.38
N HIS A 211 -26.80 6.08 1.22
CA HIS A 211 -26.10 6.55 0.00
C HIS A 211 -25.83 5.44 -1.02
N THR A 212 -26.28 4.20 -0.77
CA THR A 212 -26.11 3.07 -1.69
C THR A 212 -27.39 2.75 -2.45
N SER A 213 -27.30 1.80 -3.39
CA SER A 213 -28.47 1.22 -4.05
C SER A 213 -29.37 0.40 -3.11
N LEU A 214 -28.90 0.06 -1.90
CA LEU A 214 -29.67 -0.65 -0.89
C LEU A 214 -30.64 0.25 -0.11
N LYS A 215 -30.70 1.56 -0.43
CA LYS A 215 -31.83 2.41 0.00
C LYS A 215 -33.16 1.95 -0.60
N ASP A 216 -33.10 1.23 -1.71
CA ASP A 216 -34.25 0.63 -2.37
C ASP A 216 -34.75 -0.58 -1.55
N PRO A 217 -36.03 -0.60 -1.11
CA PRO A 217 -36.55 -1.64 -0.25
C PRO A 217 -36.48 -3.05 -0.83
N GLU A 218 -36.71 -3.20 -2.14
CA GLU A 218 -36.71 -4.52 -2.80
C GLU A 218 -35.30 -5.09 -2.88
N LYS A 219 -34.32 -4.27 -3.27
CA LYS A 219 -32.90 -4.67 -3.29
C LYS A 219 -32.39 -5.01 -1.90
N LEU A 220 -32.77 -4.22 -0.89
CA LEU A 220 -32.39 -4.49 0.49
C LEU A 220 -33.00 -5.81 0.98
N ALA A 221 -34.29 -6.04 0.75
CA ALA A 221 -34.96 -7.28 1.13
C ALA A 221 -34.30 -8.50 0.47
N LYS A 222 -33.99 -8.40 -0.82
CA LYS A 222 -33.29 -9.46 -1.57
C LYS A 222 -31.92 -9.78 -0.97
N VAL A 223 -31.12 -8.78 -0.62
CA VAL A 223 -29.80 -8.99 -0.01
C VAL A 223 -29.92 -9.57 1.41
N VAL A 224 -30.86 -9.07 2.20
CA VAL A 224 -31.13 -9.57 3.55
C VAL A 224 -31.51 -11.05 3.50
N GLU A 225 -32.39 -11.44 2.59
CA GLU A 225 -32.85 -12.82 2.47
C GLU A 225 -31.80 -13.79 1.93
N SER A 226 -31.02 -13.36 0.93
CA SER A 226 -30.13 -14.25 0.16
C SER A 226 -28.68 -14.28 0.66
N GLN A 227 -28.21 -13.22 1.35
CA GLN A 227 -26.80 -13.08 1.70
C GLN A 227 -26.55 -12.85 3.19
N LEU A 228 -27.47 -12.19 3.93
CA LEU A 228 -27.26 -11.87 5.34
C LEU A 228 -27.89 -12.88 6.30
N LEU A 229 -29.12 -13.30 6.04
CA LEU A 229 -29.83 -14.24 6.89
C LEU A 229 -29.52 -15.68 6.50
N ASN A 230 -29.27 -16.52 7.49
CA ASN A 230 -29.21 -17.97 7.34
C ASN A 230 -30.48 -18.62 7.90
N ARG A 231 -30.63 -19.94 7.74
CA ARG A 231 -31.81 -20.68 8.23
C ARG A 231 -32.09 -20.45 9.73
N ARG A 232 -31.06 -20.22 10.54
CA ARG A 232 -31.19 -20.00 12.00
C ARG A 232 -31.59 -18.57 12.35
N THR A 233 -31.13 -17.57 11.59
CA THR A 233 -31.41 -16.15 11.87
C THR A 233 -32.65 -15.61 11.16
N ARG A 234 -33.16 -16.32 10.14
CA ARG A 234 -34.33 -15.90 9.35
C ARG A 234 -35.61 -15.76 10.18
N LYS A 235 -35.97 -16.80 10.95
CA LYS A 235 -37.19 -16.78 11.79
C LYS A 235 -37.13 -15.70 12.89
N PRO A 236 -36.04 -15.59 13.68
CA PRO A 236 -35.88 -14.49 14.63
C PRO A 236 -36.01 -13.09 14.02
N PHE A 237 -35.46 -12.88 12.81
CA PHE A 237 -35.57 -11.60 12.10
C PHE A 237 -37.01 -11.27 11.73
N LEU A 238 -37.75 -12.21 11.14
CA LEU A 238 -39.16 -12.01 10.78
C LEU A 238 -40.05 -11.80 12.01
N ASP A 239 -39.80 -12.53 13.10
CA ASP A 239 -40.51 -12.36 14.36
C ASP A 239 -40.28 -10.97 14.95
N ALA A 240 -39.04 -10.47 14.93
CA ALA A 240 -38.70 -9.11 15.36
C ALA A 240 -39.38 -8.03 14.49
N LEU A 241 -39.40 -8.23 13.16
CA LEU A 241 -40.03 -7.32 12.21
C LEU A 241 -41.56 -7.25 12.40
N ASN A 242 -42.20 -8.41 12.56
CA ASN A 242 -43.64 -8.52 12.82
C ASN A 242 -44.05 -7.93 14.17
N LYS A 243 -43.23 -8.10 15.22
CA LYS A 243 -43.44 -7.43 16.51
C LYS A 243 -43.44 -5.91 16.37
N ARG A 244 -42.48 -5.34 15.63
CA ARG A 244 -42.44 -3.89 15.36
C ARG A 244 -43.62 -3.38 14.54
N ARG A 245 -44.13 -4.19 13.61
CA ARG A 245 -45.33 -3.87 12.81
C ARG A 245 -46.59 -3.80 13.67
N LYS A 246 -46.79 -4.76 14.58
CA LYS A 246 -47.91 -4.73 15.54
C LYS A 246 -47.88 -3.48 16.43
N VAL A 247 -46.70 -3.05 16.87
CA VAL A 247 -46.55 -1.80 17.64
C VAL A 247 -46.96 -0.56 16.83
N ARG A 248 -46.67 -0.51 15.52
CA ARG A 248 -47.12 0.59 14.64
C ARG A 248 -48.62 0.59 14.38
N GLU A 249 -49.25 -0.58 14.32
CA GLU A 249 -50.70 -0.71 14.16
C GLU A 249 -51.45 -0.25 15.42
N VAL A 250 -50.91 -0.52 16.62
CA VAL A 250 -51.46 -0.01 17.91
C VAL A 250 -51.37 1.52 17.98
N ILE A 251 -50.23 2.12 17.60
CA ILE A 251 -50.05 3.60 17.63
C ILE A 251 -50.99 4.32 16.64
N LYS A 252 -51.34 3.70 15.51
CA LYS A 252 -52.35 4.25 14.58
C LYS A 252 -53.80 4.00 15.01
N GLY A 253 -54.05 2.98 15.83
CA GLY A 253 -55.38 2.61 16.33
C GLY A 253 -55.85 3.41 17.55
N ASP A 254 -54.94 4.06 18.29
CA ASP A 254 -55.28 4.79 19.52
C ASP A 254 -55.59 6.28 19.34
N ILE A 255 -55.65 6.79 18.10
CA ILE A 255 -56.33 8.07 17.83
C ILE A 255 -57.84 7.79 17.83
N LYS A 256 -58.41 7.57 19.02
CA LYS A 256 -59.86 7.73 19.21
C LYS A 256 -60.14 9.23 19.10
N GLU A 257 -60.81 9.64 18.02
CA GLU A 257 -61.54 10.89 18.03
C GLU A 257 -62.52 10.85 19.21
N GLU A 258 -62.16 11.50 20.32
CA GLU A 258 -63.15 11.86 21.32
C GLU A 258 -64.12 12.83 20.65
N LYS A 259 -65.32 12.33 20.34
CA LYS A 259 -66.40 13.18 19.88
C LYS A 259 -66.62 14.27 20.91
N LEU A 260 -66.44 15.53 20.49
CA LEU A 260 -66.75 16.76 21.24
C LEU A 260 -68.21 16.84 21.74
N SER A 261 -69.07 15.88 21.36
CA SER A 261 -70.43 15.72 21.89
C SER A 261 -70.51 15.32 23.37
N ARG A 262 -69.38 15.24 24.08
CA ARG A 262 -69.35 15.14 25.55
C ARG A 262 -69.12 16.47 26.26
N PHE A 263 -68.95 17.56 25.51
CA PHE A 263 -68.71 18.91 26.05
C PHE A 263 -69.76 19.95 25.64
N PHE A 264 -70.84 19.54 24.96
CA PHE A 264 -72.00 20.38 24.65
C PHE A 264 -73.30 19.65 25.02
#